data_AF-A0A838DZD9-F1
#
_entry.id   AF-A0A838DZD9-F1
#
_cell.length_a   1.000
_cell.length_b   1.000
_cell.length_c   1.000
_cell.angle_alpha   90.00
_cell.angle_beta   90.00
_cell.angle_gamma   90.00
#
_symmetry.space_group_name_H-M   'P 1'
#
loop_
_entity.id
_entity.type
_entity.pdbx_description
1 polymer ?
#
loop_
_entity_poly.entity_id
_entity_poly.type
_entity_poly.pdbx_seq_one_letter_code
_entity_poly.pdbx_strand_id
1 'polypeptide(L)'
;MTQPFTFEILHTSSRSRARVGRIYTPHGIIDTPNFVAVGTNGTLKGLDNTTVNELGLQLMFCNTYHLLVHPGTDVIAQAGGLHTFINRPYPIITDSGGFQVFSLAYGTVKDELKSKGMKKHTESVLRINEEGVLFRSYRDGSPILLTPESSIQAQKKLGADIIIPFDELPP
;
A
#
# COMPACT_ATOMS: atom_id res chain seq x y z
N MET A 1 1.36 -26.90 6.86
CA MET A 1 -0.01 -26.35 6.80
C MET A 1 0.11 -24.85 7.00
N THR A 2 -0.24 -24.04 6.01
CA THR A 2 -0.27 -22.57 6.14
C THR A 2 -1.36 -22.19 7.14
N GLN A 3 -1.04 -21.40 8.17
CA GLN A 3 -2.06 -20.88 9.09
C GLN A 3 -3.07 -20.05 8.29
N PRO A 4 -4.39 -20.26 8.47
CA PRO A 4 -5.41 -19.48 7.78
C PRO A 4 -5.44 -18.05 8.31
N PHE A 5 -5.68 -17.08 7.41
CA PHE A 5 -5.89 -15.69 7.81
C PHE A 5 -7.10 -15.57 8.72
N THR A 6 -6.89 -15.20 9.98
CA THR A 6 -7.94 -15.21 11.01
C THR A 6 -7.82 -13.99 11.90
N PHE A 7 -8.96 -13.42 12.30
CA PHE A 7 -9.02 -12.37 13.29
C PHE A 7 -9.72 -12.86 14.57
N GLU A 8 -9.05 -12.69 15.71
CA GLU A 8 -9.52 -13.10 17.03
C GLU A 8 -9.66 -11.87 17.93
N ILE A 9 -10.79 -11.74 18.65
CA ILE A 9 -10.95 -10.74 19.71
C ILE A 9 -10.61 -11.40 21.04
N LEU A 10 -9.55 -10.92 21.69
CA LEU A 10 -9.09 -11.41 22.99
C LEU A 10 -9.86 -10.76 24.14
N HIS A 11 -10.18 -9.47 24.00
CA HIS A 11 -10.90 -8.73 25.03
C HIS A 11 -11.71 -7.58 24.42
N THR A 12 -12.89 -7.31 25.00
CA THR A 12 -13.72 -6.14 24.66
C THR A 12 -13.94 -5.32 25.93
N SER A 13 -13.73 -4.01 25.83
CA SER A 13 -13.95 -3.08 26.94
C SER A 13 -15.42 -3.05 27.36
N SER A 14 -15.69 -3.06 28.67
CA SER A 14 -17.04 -2.85 29.22
C SER A 14 -17.47 -1.37 29.22
N ARG A 15 -16.54 -0.44 28.97
CA ARG A 15 -16.77 1.02 29.06
C ARG A 15 -16.72 1.73 27.71
N SER A 16 -16.34 1.04 26.64
CA SER A 16 -16.16 1.63 25.30
C SER A 16 -16.24 0.57 24.20
N ARG A 17 -16.15 0.99 22.94
CA ARG A 17 -16.08 0.07 21.78
C ARG A 17 -14.66 -0.50 21.52
N ALA A 18 -13.72 -0.28 22.44
CA ALA A 18 -12.33 -0.72 22.29
C ALA A 18 -12.22 -2.25 22.35
N ARG A 19 -11.34 -2.80 21.52
CA ARG A 19 -11.09 -4.25 21.38
C ARG A 19 -9.59 -4.49 21.38
N VAL A 20 -9.17 -5.52 22.09
CA VAL A 20 -7.85 -6.13 21.97
C VAL A 20 -8.02 -7.42 21.20
N GLY A 21 -7.18 -7.66 20.20
CA GLY A 21 -7.29 -8.83 19.33
C GLY A 21 -5.99 -9.19 18.64
N ARG A 22 -6.02 -10.26 17.85
CA ARG A 22 -4.90 -10.71 17.02
C ARG A 22 -5.35 -11.00 15.60
N ILE A 23 -4.54 -10.59 14.64
CA ILE A 23 -4.66 -11.03 13.25
C ILE A 23 -3.54 -12.05 13.01
N TYR A 24 -3.92 -13.26 12.65
CA TYR A 24 -3.00 -14.33 12.24
C TYR A 24 -2.83 -14.25 10.73
N THR A 25 -1.59 -14.15 10.26
CA THR A 25 -1.24 -14.07 8.83
C THR A 25 -0.20 -15.15 8.49
N PRO A 26 0.04 -15.44 7.19
CA PRO A 26 1.09 -16.36 6.79
C PRO A 26 2.49 -16.00 7.29
N HIS A 27 2.79 -14.71 7.48
CA HIS A 27 4.12 -14.21 7.87
C HIS A 27 4.22 -13.73 9.33
N GLY A 28 3.18 -13.94 10.16
CA GLY A 28 3.25 -13.61 11.58
C GLY A 28 1.93 -13.15 12.20
N ILE A 29 1.98 -12.80 13.48
CA ILE A 29 0.84 -12.33 14.26
C ILE A 29 0.92 -10.80 14.40
N ILE A 30 -0.22 -10.14 14.28
CA ILE A 30 -0.36 -8.69 14.49
C ILE A 30 -1.29 -8.50 15.69
N ASP A 31 -0.77 -7.94 16.79
CA ASP A 31 -1.60 -7.57 17.93
C ASP A 31 -2.34 -6.27 17.63
N THR A 32 -3.64 -6.21 17.95
CA THR A 32 -4.50 -5.04 17.70
C THR A 32 -4.95 -4.41 19.02
N PRO A 33 -4.95 -3.07 19.14
CA PRO A 33 -4.61 -2.08 18.10
C PRO A 33 -3.11 -2.05 17.78
N ASN A 34 -2.77 -1.85 16.51
CA ASN A 34 -1.40 -1.84 16.01
C ASN A 34 -1.06 -0.50 15.32
N PHE A 35 0.18 -0.06 15.47
CA PHE A 35 0.73 1.02 14.66
C PHE A 35 1.36 0.46 13.38
N VAL A 36 0.97 0.99 12.23
CA VAL A 36 1.46 0.53 10.92
C VAL A 36 2.39 1.59 10.34
N ALA A 37 3.68 1.24 10.18
CA ALA A 37 4.64 2.15 9.57
C ALA A 37 4.59 2.08 8.05
N VAL A 38 4.80 3.21 7.38
CA VAL A 38 4.75 3.31 5.92
C VAL A 38 6.15 3.18 5.33
N GLY A 39 6.36 2.11 4.58
CA GLY A 39 7.54 1.87 3.75
C GLY A 39 7.32 2.34 2.31
N THR A 40 8.01 3.41 1.90
CA THR A 40 8.06 3.83 0.49
C THR A 40 9.18 3.06 -0.21
N ASN A 41 8.90 2.43 -1.36
CA ASN A 41 9.85 1.54 -2.05
C ASN A 41 10.35 0.38 -1.16
N GLY A 42 9.51 -0.12 -0.23
CA GLY A 42 9.87 -1.26 0.60
C GLY A 42 10.84 -0.98 1.76
N THR A 43 11.04 0.30 2.12
CA THR A 43 11.89 0.69 3.26
C THR A 43 11.25 1.81 4.07
N LEU A 44 11.45 1.78 5.39
CA LEU A 44 11.25 2.98 6.20
C LEU A 44 12.43 3.93 5.92
N LYS A 45 12.14 5.20 5.66
CA LYS A 45 13.21 6.16 5.35
C LYS A 45 14.13 6.34 6.56
N GLY A 46 15.42 6.07 6.38
CA GLY A 46 16.44 6.22 7.41
C GLY A 46 16.61 5.03 8.34
N LEU A 47 15.88 3.93 8.14
CA LEU A 47 16.03 2.69 8.91
C LEU A 47 16.14 1.49 7.95
N ASP A 48 17.10 0.61 8.21
CA ASP A 48 17.15 -0.68 7.53
C ASP A 48 16.11 -1.65 8.11
N ASN A 49 15.71 -2.64 7.31
CA ASN A 49 14.66 -3.58 7.72
C ASN A 49 15.07 -4.49 8.88
N THR A 50 16.36 -4.75 9.09
CA THR A 50 16.82 -5.52 10.25
C THR A 50 16.54 -4.74 11.53
N THR A 51 16.92 -3.47 11.57
CA THR A 51 16.62 -2.56 12.70
C THR A 51 15.11 -2.43 12.93
N VAL A 52 14.31 -2.29 11.86
CA VAL A 52 12.84 -2.21 11.97
C VAL A 52 12.23 -3.48 12.58
N ASN A 53 12.78 -4.63 12.23
CA ASN A 53 12.36 -5.92 12.78
C ASN A 53 12.73 -6.05 14.27
N GLU A 54 13.92 -5.61 14.66
CA GLU A 54 14.36 -5.58 16.07
C GLU A 54 13.51 -4.65 16.94
N LEU A 55 13.02 -3.55 16.37
CA LEU A 55 12.07 -2.64 17.03
C LEU A 55 10.67 -3.24 17.20
N GLY A 56 10.41 -4.43 16.67
CA GLY A 56 9.15 -5.15 16.85
C GLY A 56 8.01 -4.64 15.97
N LEU A 57 8.30 -4.01 14.81
CA LEU A 57 7.24 -3.60 13.89
C LEU A 57 6.55 -4.81 13.26
N GLN A 58 5.35 -5.13 13.77
CA GLN A 58 4.56 -6.29 13.35
C GLN A 58 3.99 -6.14 11.94
N LEU A 59 3.51 -4.95 11.55
CA LEU A 59 2.94 -4.71 10.22
C LEU A 59 3.59 -3.51 9.53
N MET A 60 4.01 -3.70 8.28
CA MET A 60 4.51 -2.63 7.43
C MET A 60 3.56 -2.40 6.25
N PHE A 61 3.25 -1.13 6.01
CA PHE A 61 2.50 -0.70 4.84
C PHE A 61 3.46 -0.38 3.69
N CYS A 62 3.34 -1.08 2.57
CA CYS A 62 4.16 -0.87 1.39
C CYS A 62 3.32 -0.29 0.26
N ASN A 63 3.78 0.83 -0.30
CA ASN A 63 3.02 1.51 -1.34
C ASN A 63 3.17 0.82 -2.72
N THR A 64 2.06 0.34 -3.27
CA THR A 64 2.03 -0.38 -4.56
C THR A 64 2.34 0.52 -5.74
N TYR A 65 1.91 1.78 -5.76
CA TYR A 65 2.21 2.71 -6.86
C TYR A 65 3.72 2.90 -7.05
N HIS A 66 4.44 3.08 -5.94
CA HIS A 66 5.88 3.23 -6.00
C HIS A 66 6.58 1.96 -6.52
N LEU A 67 6.20 0.79 -6.00
CA LEU A 67 6.77 -0.50 -6.38
C LEU A 67 6.41 -0.92 -7.82
N LEU A 68 5.25 -0.50 -8.31
CA LEU A 68 4.82 -0.64 -9.71
C LEU A 68 5.73 0.14 -10.66
N VAL A 69 6.01 1.40 -10.33
CA VAL A 69 6.86 2.26 -11.17
C VAL A 69 8.33 1.85 -11.09
N HIS A 70 8.80 1.50 -9.88
CA HIS A 70 10.17 1.06 -9.67
C HIS A 70 10.30 0.25 -8.38
N PRO A 71 10.90 -0.96 -8.41
CA PRO A 71 11.57 -1.63 -9.53
C PRO A 71 10.63 -2.31 -10.55
N GLY A 72 9.33 -2.35 -10.29
CA GLY A 72 8.36 -3.13 -11.05
C GLY A 72 8.03 -4.45 -10.35
N THR A 73 6.76 -4.85 -10.38
CA THR A 73 6.27 -6.02 -9.64
C THR A 73 6.80 -7.35 -10.17
N ASP A 74 7.11 -7.44 -11.46
CA ASP A 74 7.72 -8.63 -12.06
C ASP A 74 9.15 -8.87 -11.56
N VAL A 75 9.93 -7.81 -11.39
CA VAL A 75 11.28 -7.88 -10.81
C VAL A 75 11.22 -8.38 -9.38
N ILE A 76 10.28 -7.86 -8.59
CA ILE A 76 10.08 -8.27 -7.19
C ILE A 76 9.59 -9.72 -7.11
N ALA A 77 8.67 -10.12 -7.98
CA ALA A 77 8.17 -11.49 -8.03
C ALA A 77 9.31 -12.47 -8.38
N GLN A 78 10.15 -12.14 -9.36
CA GLN A 78 11.32 -12.95 -9.74
C GLN A 78 12.36 -13.05 -8.61
N ALA A 79 12.47 -12.03 -7.77
CA ALA A 79 13.32 -12.04 -6.58
C ALA A 79 12.72 -12.84 -5.40
N GLY A 80 11.57 -13.49 -5.57
CA GLY A 80 10.91 -14.29 -4.53
C GLY A 80 9.90 -13.51 -3.68
N GLY A 81 9.34 -12.42 -4.23
CA GLY A 81 8.34 -11.59 -3.56
C GLY A 81 8.94 -10.48 -2.69
N LEU A 82 8.09 -9.57 -2.23
CA LEU A 82 8.49 -8.34 -1.54
C LEU A 82 9.18 -8.63 -0.21
N HIS A 83 8.71 -9.62 0.55
CA HIS A 83 9.34 -10.08 1.79
C HIS A 83 10.82 -10.42 1.59
N THR A 84 11.13 -11.23 0.57
CA THR A 84 12.50 -11.60 0.20
C THR A 84 13.29 -10.39 -0.31
N PHE A 85 12.67 -9.60 -1.19
CA PHE A 85 13.30 -8.45 -1.83
C PHE A 85 13.78 -7.40 -0.82
N ILE A 86 13.06 -7.20 0.28
CA ILE A 86 13.38 -6.19 1.31
C ILE A 86 13.97 -6.81 2.58
N ASN A 87 14.21 -8.12 2.61
CA ASN A 87 14.66 -8.87 3.79
C ASN A 87 13.76 -8.66 5.02
N ARG A 88 12.44 -8.81 4.84
CA ARG A 88 11.43 -8.71 5.91
C ARG A 88 10.63 -10.01 6.02
N PRO A 89 10.78 -10.75 7.13
CA PRO A 89 10.01 -11.98 7.36
C PRO A 89 8.63 -11.74 7.99
N TYR A 90 8.29 -10.50 8.32
CA TYR A 90 7.06 -10.12 9.04
C TYR A 90 5.98 -9.57 8.10
N PRO A 91 4.71 -9.51 8.56
CA PRO A 91 3.58 -9.14 7.72
C PRO A 91 3.72 -7.81 6.96
N ILE A 92 3.21 -7.81 5.73
CA ILE A 92 3.13 -6.64 4.85
C ILE A 92 1.68 -6.43 4.41
N ILE A 93 1.23 -5.18 4.48
CA ILE A 93 0.00 -4.69 3.86
C ILE A 93 0.36 -3.79 2.68
N THR A 94 -0.32 -3.98 1.55
CA THR A 94 -0.14 -3.11 0.38
C THR A 94 -1.42 -2.33 0.11
N ASP A 95 -1.27 -1.06 -0.29
CA ASP A 95 -2.40 -0.31 -0.84
C ASP A 95 -2.67 -0.67 -2.29
N SER A 96 -3.77 -0.15 -2.81
CA SER A 96 -4.14 -0.35 -4.20
C SER A 96 -3.36 0.52 -5.19
N GLY A 97 -2.68 1.57 -4.70
CA GLY A 97 -2.07 2.64 -5.48
C GLY A 97 -3.05 3.71 -5.96
N GLY A 98 -4.36 3.50 -5.80
CA GLY A 98 -5.41 4.42 -6.26
C GLY A 98 -5.24 5.83 -5.69
N PHE A 99 -5.14 5.94 -4.36
CA PHE A 99 -4.97 7.25 -3.70
C PHE A 99 -3.80 8.08 -4.24
N GLN A 100 -2.64 7.47 -4.53
CA GLN A 100 -1.51 8.21 -5.07
C GLN A 100 -1.78 8.71 -6.49
N VAL A 101 -2.42 7.91 -7.33
CA VAL A 101 -2.76 8.35 -8.68
C VAL A 101 -3.83 9.44 -8.66
N PHE A 102 -4.87 9.28 -7.85
CA PHE A 102 -5.95 10.28 -7.74
C PHE A 102 -5.50 11.58 -7.09
N SER A 103 -4.69 11.54 -6.02
CA SER A 103 -4.14 12.76 -5.41
C SER A 103 -3.24 13.55 -6.36
N LEU A 104 -2.54 12.88 -7.28
CA LEU A 104 -1.81 13.54 -8.37
C LEU A 104 -2.75 14.10 -9.46
N ALA A 105 -3.92 13.51 -9.67
CA ALA A 105 -4.93 13.99 -10.62
C ALA A 105 -5.66 15.24 -10.13
N TYR A 106 -6.10 15.22 -8.86
CA TYR A 106 -6.92 16.27 -8.24
C TYR A 106 -6.09 17.41 -7.62
N GLY A 107 -4.80 17.17 -7.37
CA GLY A 107 -3.92 18.14 -6.71
C GLY A 107 -3.97 18.03 -5.19
N THR A 108 -3.03 18.68 -4.51
CA THR A 108 -2.95 18.67 -3.05
C THR A 108 -4.26 19.20 -2.44
N VAL A 109 -4.81 18.51 -1.43
CA VAL A 109 -5.99 18.93 -0.64
C VAL A 109 -5.89 20.39 -0.12
N LYS A 110 -4.67 20.95 -0.04
CA LYS A 110 -4.42 22.37 0.27
C LYS A 110 -4.85 23.36 -0.83
N ASP A 111 -4.86 22.95 -2.09
CA ASP A 111 -5.19 23.81 -3.24
C ASP A 111 -6.70 23.86 -3.51
N GLU A 112 -7.41 22.76 -3.22
CA GLU A 112 -8.88 22.68 -3.36
C GLU A 112 -9.63 23.57 -2.34
N LEU A 113 -9.08 23.71 -1.12
CA LEU A 113 -9.71 24.51 -0.07
C LEU A 113 -9.57 26.03 -0.27
N LYS A 114 -8.75 26.52 -1.22
CA LYS A 114 -8.36 27.94 -1.25
C LYS A 114 -8.48 28.71 -2.56
N SER A 115 -8.96 28.18 -3.69
CA SER A 115 -9.09 29.06 -4.88
C SER A 115 -10.18 28.70 -5.90
N LYS A 116 -11.07 29.68 -6.12
CA LYS A 116 -11.71 29.95 -7.41
C LYS A 116 -10.62 30.26 -8.44
N GLY A 117 -10.24 29.30 -9.28
CA GLY A 117 -9.28 29.53 -10.37
C GLY A 117 -9.01 28.27 -11.18
N MET A 118 -8.95 28.40 -12.51
CA MET A 118 -8.83 27.31 -13.47
C MET A 118 -7.74 26.29 -13.16
N LYS A 119 -8.14 25.01 -13.20
CA LYS A 119 -7.39 23.78 -12.97
C LYS A 119 -6.03 23.77 -13.68
N LYS A 120 -4.93 23.73 -12.93
CA LYS A 120 -3.64 23.21 -13.42
C LYS A 120 -3.66 21.70 -13.20
N HIS A 121 -3.97 20.95 -14.26
CA HIS A 121 -3.73 19.51 -14.27
C HIS A 121 -2.23 19.26 -14.04
N THR A 122 -1.88 18.49 -13.01
CA THR A 122 -0.54 17.91 -12.91
C THR A 122 -0.37 16.97 -14.11
N GLU A 123 0.68 17.15 -14.91
CA GLU A 123 0.94 16.44 -16.20
C GLU A 123 1.04 14.91 -16.10
N SER A 124 0.96 14.35 -14.88
CA SER A 124 1.18 12.94 -14.59
C SER A 124 -0.03 12.06 -14.85
N VAL A 125 -1.27 12.56 -14.77
CA VAL A 125 -2.47 11.72 -15.00
C VAL A 125 -3.04 11.99 -16.38
N LEU A 126 -3.12 10.94 -17.20
CA LEU A 126 -3.51 11.03 -18.61
C LEU A 126 -5.03 10.87 -18.79
N ARG A 127 -5.63 9.91 -18.08
CA ARG A 127 -7.06 9.59 -18.22
C ARG A 127 -7.58 8.84 -17.00
N ILE A 128 -8.78 9.16 -16.56
CA ILE A 128 -9.56 8.41 -15.57
C ILE A 128 -10.88 8.00 -16.24
N ASN A 129 -11.26 6.72 -16.14
CA ASN A 129 -12.52 6.17 -16.64
C ASN A 129 -12.96 4.97 -15.75
N GLU A 130 -14.09 4.33 -16.09
CA GLU A 130 -14.59 3.17 -15.33
C GLU A 130 -13.63 1.96 -15.34
N GLU A 131 -12.75 1.86 -16.33
CA GLU A 131 -11.75 0.80 -16.44
C GLU A 131 -10.60 1.01 -15.43
N GLY A 132 -10.27 2.27 -15.11
CA GLY A 132 -9.23 2.61 -14.16
C GLY A 132 -8.55 3.95 -14.47
N VAL A 133 -7.27 4.03 -14.14
CA VAL A 133 -6.48 5.25 -14.32
C VAL A 133 -5.22 5.01 -15.15
N LEU A 134 -5.09 5.79 -16.22
CA LEU A 134 -3.88 5.86 -17.03
C LEU A 134 -3.04 7.06 -16.55
N PHE A 135 -1.82 6.80 -16.12
CA PHE A 135 -0.89 7.83 -15.64
C PHE A 135 0.52 7.63 -16.22
N ARG A 136 1.37 8.65 -16.12
CA ARG A 136 2.78 8.60 -16.49
C ARG A 136 3.63 8.22 -15.29
N SER A 137 4.51 7.24 -15.50
CA SER A 137 5.61 6.91 -14.60
C SER A 137 6.42 8.16 -14.25
N TYR A 138 6.62 8.42 -12.95
CA TYR A 138 7.47 9.52 -12.48
C TYR A 138 8.96 9.28 -12.74
N ARG A 139 9.34 8.08 -13.21
CA ARG A 139 10.73 7.72 -13.48
C ARG A 139 11.16 8.02 -14.92
N ASP A 140 10.31 7.69 -15.88
CA ASP A 140 10.64 7.74 -17.32
C ASP A 140 9.51 8.30 -18.20
N GLY A 141 8.38 8.68 -17.62
CA GLY A 141 7.24 9.24 -18.34
C GLY A 141 6.40 8.23 -19.14
N SER A 142 6.74 6.94 -19.07
CA SER A 142 6.00 5.86 -19.74
C SER A 142 4.56 5.75 -19.21
N PRO A 143 3.57 5.45 -20.07
CA PRO A 143 2.19 5.31 -19.64
C PRO A 143 1.97 3.97 -18.90
N ILE A 144 1.29 4.03 -17.76
CA ILE A 144 0.90 2.87 -16.93
C ILE A 144 -0.62 2.94 -16.71
N LEU A 145 -1.32 1.85 -17.06
CA LEU A 145 -2.74 1.68 -16.78
C LEU A 145 -2.91 0.89 -15.47
N LEU A 146 -3.61 1.48 -14.52
CA LEU A 146 -3.97 0.87 -13.25
C LEU A 146 -5.49 0.68 -13.17
N THR A 147 -5.92 -0.56 -13.37
CA THR A 147 -7.28 -1.08 -13.18
C THR A 147 -7.40 -1.83 -11.84
N PRO A 148 -8.62 -2.11 -11.35
CA PRO A 148 -8.84 -2.97 -10.19
C PRO A 148 -8.12 -4.33 -10.30
N GLU A 149 -8.22 -5.01 -11.44
CA GLU A 149 -7.59 -6.30 -11.70
C GLU A 149 -6.07 -6.17 -11.67
N SER A 150 -5.52 -5.18 -12.38
CA SER A 150 -4.06 -4.96 -12.43
C SER A 150 -3.49 -4.62 -11.04
N SER A 151 -4.23 -3.88 -10.20
CA SER A 151 -3.85 -3.57 -8.82
C SER A 151 -3.81 -4.83 -7.96
N ILE A 152 -4.83 -5.69 -8.04
CA ILE A 152 -4.83 -6.97 -7.31
C ILE A 152 -3.72 -7.89 -7.79
N GLN A 153 -3.48 -7.96 -9.11
CA GLN A 153 -2.39 -8.76 -9.67
C GLN A 153 -1.02 -8.24 -9.23
N ALA A 154 -0.83 -6.92 -9.19
CA ALA A 154 0.38 -6.29 -8.68
C ALA A 154 0.63 -6.68 -7.22
N GLN A 155 -0.36 -6.52 -6.35
CA GLN A 155 -0.25 -6.85 -4.92
C GLN A 155 0.00 -8.36 -4.69
N LYS A 156 -0.59 -9.24 -5.53
CA LYS A 156 -0.29 -10.67 -5.53
C LYS A 156 1.15 -10.98 -5.95
N LYS A 157 1.67 -10.33 -7.00
CA LYS A 157 3.07 -10.47 -7.43
C LYS A 157 4.05 -9.98 -6.35
N LEU A 158 3.68 -8.94 -5.62
CA LEU A 158 4.43 -8.49 -4.44
C LEU A 158 4.39 -9.51 -3.30
N GLY A 159 3.36 -10.36 -3.23
CA GLY A 159 3.22 -11.36 -2.17
C GLY A 159 2.79 -10.76 -0.83
N ALA A 160 1.95 -9.71 -0.85
CA ALA A 160 1.44 -9.08 0.36
C ALA A 160 0.49 -10.01 1.15
N ASP A 161 0.53 -9.92 2.49
CA ASP A 161 -0.39 -10.64 3.38
C ASP A 161 -1.80 -10.05 3.37
N ILE A 162 -1.87 -8.72 3.29
CA ILE A 162 -3.13 -7.96 3.28
C ILE A 162 -3.14 -7.10 2.03
N ILE A 163 -4.14 -7.33 1.18
CA ILE A 163 -4.33 -6.66 -0.10
C ILE A 163 -5.50 -5.70 0.05
N ILE A 164 -5.27 -4.42 -0.21
CA ILE A 164 -6.33 -3.40 -0.20
C ILE A 164 -6.94 -3.29 -1.60
N PRO A 165 -8.28 -3.35 -1.73
CA PRO A 165 -8.95 -3.23 -3.02
C PRO A 165 -8.72 -1.85 -3.65
N PHE A 166 -8.74 -1.81 -4.97
CA PHE A 166 -8.68 -0.56 -5.72
C PHE A 166 -9.95 0.25 -5.53
N ASP A 167 -9.76 1.52 -5.15
CA ASP A 167 -10.82 2.47 -4.84
C ASP A 167 -10.51 3.85 -5.42
N GLU A 168 -11.57 4.59 -5.71
CA GLU A 168 -11.53 6.02 -5.99
C GLU A 168 -11.97 6.75 -4.73
N LEU A 169 -11.13 7.66 -4.25
CA LEU A 169 -11.46 8.49 -3.10
C LEU A 169 -12.14 9.77 -3.62
N PRO A 170 -13.46 9.94 -3.39
CA PRO A 170 -14.13 11.18 -3.75
C PRO A 170 -13.57 12.34 -2.90
N PRO A 171 -13.51 13.56 -3.46
CA PRO A 171 -13.00 14.74 -2.76
C PRO A 171 -13.87 15.14 -1.56
#